data_AF-A0AAV4H9Y0-F1
#
_entry.id   AF-A0AAV4H9Y0-F1
#
_cell.length_a   1.000
_cell.length_b   1.000
_cell.length_c   1.000
_cell.angle_alpha   90.00
_cell.angle_beta   90.00
_cell.angle_gamma   90.00
#
_symmetry.space_group_name_H-M   'P 1'
#
loop_
_entity.id
_entity.type
_entity.pdbx_description
1 polymer ?
#
loop_
_entity_poly.entity_id
_entity_poly.type
_entity_poly.pdbx_seq_one_letter_code
_entity_poly.pdbx_strand_id
1 'polypeptide(L)'
;MTTCLRVWTPPQTYKDLLRAVPAVVSLALLLVTPGAGRPEGSPFSACQSMLPAHGGRPARSDLSPYVVLVSQASYNPGDTVSGELTS
;
A
#
# COMPACT_ATOMS: atom_id res chain seq x y z
N MET A 1 60.04 12.99 -21.60
CA MET A 1 58.68 13.09 -22.18
C MET A 1 57.72 13.24 -21.01
N THR A 2 57.21 14.44 -20.76
CA THR A 2 56.33 14.72 -19.62
C THR A 2 54.97 15.11 -20.18
N THR A 3 54.00 14.20 -20.10
CA THR A 3 52.63 14.43 -20.54
C THR A 3 51.88 15.20 -19.47
N CYS A 4 51.54 16.46 -19.74
CA CYS A 4 50.64 17.24 -18.88
C CYS A 4 49.21 16.68 -18.99
N LEU A 5 48.76 15.94 -17.96
CA LEU A 5 47.34 15.65 -17.78
C LEU A 5 46.63 16.95 -17.44
N ARG A 6 45.90 17.53 -18.41
CA ARG A 6 44.94 18.60 -18.13
C ARG A 6 43.80 18.02 -17.31
N VAL A 7 43.77 18.35 -16.02
CA VAL A 7 42.58 18.16 -15.18
C VAL A 7 41.47 19.04 -15.77
N TRP A 8 40.43 18.42 -16.29
CA TRP A 8 39.25 19.14 -16.77
C TRP A 8 38.51 19.69 -15.56
N THR A 9 38.60 21.00 -15.33
CA THR A 9 37.73 21.70 -14.38
C THR A 9 36.47 22.13 -15.11
N PRO A 10 35.27 21.65 -14.71
CA PRO A 10 34.03 22.10 -15.32
C PRO A 10 33.88 23.62 -15.17
N PRO A 11 33.30 24.30 -16.17
CA PRO A 11 32.97 25.72 -16.08
C PRO A 11 32.07 25.98 -14.86
N GLN A 12 32.25 27.14 -14.20
CA GLN A 12 31.56 27.49 -12.95
C GLN A 12 30.03 27.32 -13.04
N THR A 13 29.47 27.58 -14.22
CA THR A 13 28.04 27.40 -14.55
C THR A 13 27.49 26.00 -14.23
N TYR A 14 28.30 24.94 -14.36
CA TYR A 14 27.89 23.57 -14.08
C TYR A 14 27.82 23.27 -12.57
N LYS A 15 28.66 23.92 -11.76
CA LYS A 15 28.68 23.74 -10.30
C LYS A 15 27.46 24.38 -9.65
N ASP A 16 27.03 25.53 -10.14
CA ASP A 16 25.83 26.22 -9.67
C ASP A 16 24.56 25.44 -10.00
N LEU A 17 24.52 24.84 -11.20
CA LEU A 17 23.46 23.92 -11.62
C LEU A 17 23.34 22.71 -10.66
N LEU A 18 24.44 22.00 -10.41
CA LEU A 18 24.45 20.85 -9.49
C LEU A 18 24.08 21.21 -8.05
N ARG A 19 24.42 22.43 -7.59
CA ARG A 19 24.07 22.92 -6.26
C ARG A 19 22.59 23.25 -6.11
N ALA A 20 21.94 23.65 -7.21
CA ALA A 20 20.52 23.96 -7.25
C ALA A 20 19.63 22.71 -7.40
N VAL A 21 20.12 21.63 -8.02
CA VAL A 21 19.39 20.37 -8.22
C VAL A 21 18.71 19.83 -6.94
N PRO A 22 19.40 19.65 -5.80
CA PRO A 22 18.75 19.11 -4.59
C PRO A 22 17.68 20.04 -4.02
N ALA A 23 17.86 21.36 -4.15
CA ALA A 23 16.88 22.35 -3.70
C ALA A 23 15.63 22.32 -4.60
N VAL A 24 15.81 22.22 -5.92
CA VAL A 24 14.72 22.11 -6.89
C VAL A 24 13.94 20.80 -6.69
N VAL A 25 14.63 19.68 -6.47
CA VAL A 25 13.99 18.38 -6.19
C VAL A 25 13.21 18.44 -4.88
N SER A 26 13.79 18.96 -3.80
CA SER A 26 13.10 19.09 -2.51
C SER A 26 11.86 19.98 -2.61
N LEU A 27 11.94 21.09 -3.36
CA LEU A 27 10.81 21.98 -3.62
C LEU A 27 9.71 21.28 -4.44
N ALA A 28 10.09 20.47 -5.44
CA ALA A 28 9.17 19.67 -6.24
C ALA A 28 8.43 18.61 -5.39
N LEU A 29 9.11 17.98 -4.42
CA LEU A 29 8.50 17.03 -3.49
C LEU A 29 7.51 17.68 -2.53
N LEU A 30 7.73 18.94 -2.12
CA LEU A 30 6.77 19.70 -1.29
C LEU A 30 5.47 20.04 -2.04
N LEU A 31 5.53 20.13 -3.37
CA LEU A 31 4.38 20.39 -4.24
C LEU A 31 3.55 19.14 -4.50
N VAL A 32 4.06 17.94 -4.16
CA VAL A 32 3.28 16.71 -4.20
C VAL A 32 2.31 16.75 -3.02
N THR A 33 1.03 16.94 -3.31
CA THR A 33 -0.01 16.88 -2.29
C THR A 33 0.02 15.51 -1.60
N PRO A 34 -0.15 15.44 -0.26
CA PRO A 34 -0.29 14.17 0.41
C PRO A 34 -1.46 13.44 -0.25
N GLY A 35 -1.20 12.24 -0.79
CA GLY A 35 -2.24 11.42 -1.39
C GLY A 35 -3.41 11.28 -0.40
N ALA A 36 -4.64 11.30 -0.90
CA ALA A 36 -5.83 11.13 -0.08
C ALA A 36 -5.82 9.73 0.55
N GLY A 37 -5.16 9.60 1.69
CA GLY A 37 -5.28 8.46 2.58
C GLY A 37 -6.72 8.39 3.07
N ARG A 38 -7.19 7.18 3.38
CA ARG A 38 -8.53 6.99 3.96
C ARG A 38 -8.37 6.75 5.46
N PRO A 39 -8.35 7.81 6.30
CA PRO A 39 -8.22 7.65 7.75
C PRO A 39 -9.38 6.85 8.34
N GLU A 40 -10.53 6.79 7.66
CA GLU A 40 -11.70 6.00 8.04
C GLU A 40 -11.62 4.52 7.61
N GLY A 41 -10.52 4.09 6.97
CA GLY A 41 -10.33 2.74 6.47
C GLY A 41 -10.74 2.55 5.00
N SER A 42 -10.72 1.30 4.53
CA SER A 42 -10.99 1.01 3.12
C SER A 42 -12.42 1.43 2.72
N PRO A 43 -12.65 1.91 1.49
CA PRO A 43 -14.02 2.10 0.99
C PRO A 43 -14.82 0.82 1.10
N PHE A 44 -16.14 0.93 1.34
CA PHE A 44 -17.05 -0.22 1.29
C PHE A 44 -16.98 -0.98 -0.05
N SER A 45 -16.69 -0.28 -1.15
CA SER A 45 -16.48 -0.91 -2.47
C SER A 45 -15.31 -1.89 -2.50
N ALA A 46 -14.32 -1.77 -1.60
CA ALA A 46 -13.23 -2.73 -1.50
C ALA A 46 -13.71 -4.13 -1.08
N CYS A 47 -14.82 -4.21 -0.33
CA CYS A 47 -15.40 -5.48 0.12
C CYS A 47 -16.43 -6.05 -0.87
N GLN A 48 -16.77 -5.34 -1.95
CA GLN A 48 -17.80 -5.81 -2.89
C GLN A 48 -17.42 -7.12 -3.58
N SER A 49 -16.12 -7.37 -3.80
CA SER A 49 -15.62 -8.63 -4.35
C SER A 49 -15.67 -9.80 -3.36
N MET A 50 -15.86 -9.53 -2.07
CA MET A 50 -15.97 -10.57 -1.03
C MET A 50 -17.40 -11.09 -0.86
N LEU A 51 -18.39 -10.41 -1.46
CA LEU A 51 -19.75 -10.90 -1.49
C LEU A 51 -19.86 -12.05 -2.49
N PRO A 52 -20.33 -13.23 -2.08
CA PRO A 52 -20.53 -14.33 -3.00
C PRO A 52 -21.57 -13.94 -4.06
N ALA A 53 -21.18 -14.06 -5.33
CA ALA A 53 -22.02 -13.74 -6.46
C ALA A 53 -23.08 -14.85 -6.68
N HIS A 54 -24.13 -14.87 -5.86
CA HIS A 54 -25.21 -15.85 -5.99
C HIS A 54 -26.17 -15.56 -7.16
N GLY A 55 -25.86 -14.57 -8.02
CA GLY A 55 -26.62 -14.29 -9.26
C GLY A 55 -28.10 -14.00 -9.02
N GLY A 56 -28.46 -13.40 -7.88
CA GLY A 56 -29.85 -13.12 -7.50
C GLY A 56 -30.64 -14.33 -7.01
N ARG A 57 -29.99 -15.50 -6.85
CA ARG A 57 -30.63 -16.67 -6.25
C ARG A 57 -30.79 -16.47 -4.74
N PRO A 58 -31.90 -16.93 -4.15
CA PRO A 58 -32.09 -16.87 -2.71
C PRO A 58 -31.02 -17.71 -1.99
N ALA A 59 -30.71 -17.33 -0.75
CA ALA A 59 -29.87 -18.12 0.12
C ALA A 59 -30.48 -19.52 0.31
N ARG A 60 -29.61 -20.53 0.38
CA ARG A 60 -30.03 -21.90 0.72
C ARG A 60 -30.44 -21.95 2.19
N SER A 61 -31.50 -22.70 2.48
CA SER A 61 -32.05 -22.89 3.84
C SER A 61 -31.72 -24.25 4.44
N ASP A 62 -31.17 -25.17 3.64
CA ASP A 62 -30.66 -26.44 4.13
C ASP A 62 -29.33 -26.27 4.88
N LEU A 63 -29.02 -27.23 5.75
CA LEU A 63 -27.80 -27.22 6.54
C LEU A 63 -26.56 -27.26 5.64
N SER A 64 -25.60 -26.41 5.94
CA SER A 64 -24.27 -26.45 5.32
C SER A 64 -23.61 -27.80 5.60
N PRO A 65 -22.97 -28.45 4.60
CA PRO A 65 -22.17 -29.65 4.81
C PRO A 65 -20.81 -29.35 5.47
N TYR A 66 -20.54 -28.10 5.78
CA TYR A 66 -19.32 -27.67 6.47
C TYR A 66 -19.66 -26.96 7.77
N VAL A 67 -18.82 -27.20 8.77
CA VAL A 67 -18.86 -26.53 10.08
C VAL A 67 -17.59 -25.70 10.25
N VAL A 68 -17.75 -24.49 10.77
CA VAL A 68 -16.63 -23.63 11.17
C VAL A 68 -16.38 -23.84 12.66
N LEU A 69 -15.23 -24.39 13.00
CA LEU A 69 -14.76 -24.47 14.38
C LEU A 69 -13.94 -23.21 14.67
N VAL A 70 -14.21 -22.55 15.78
CA VAL A 70 -13.47 -21.36 16.25
C VAL A 70 -12.86 -21.65 17.61
N SER A 71 -11.65 -21.15 17.81
CA SER A 71 -10.88 -21.34 19.05
C SER A 71 -11.54 -20.79 20.31
N GLN A 72 -12.43 -19.81 20.18
CA GLN A 72 -13.12 -19.17 21.31
C GLN A 72 -14.52 -18.66 20.90
N ALA A 73 -15.46 -18.70 21.85
CA ALA A 73 -16.85 -18.26 21.64
C ALA A 73 -17.06 -16.75 21.83
N SER A 74 -16.10 -16.07 22.47
CA SER A 74 -16.12 -14.63 22.71
C SER A 74 -14.71 -14.07 22.51
N TYR A 75 -14.59 -12.83 22.04
CA TYR A 75 -13.32 -12.19 21.74
C TYR A 75 -13.34 -10.72 22.12
N ASN A 76 -12.19 -10.20 22.51
CA ASN A 76 -11.93 -8.79 22.72
C ASN A 76 -11.14 -8.20 21.53
N PRO A 77 -11.19 -6.87 21.32
CA PRO A 77 -10.32 -6.22 20.35
C PRO A 77 -8.85 -6.52 20.61
N GLY A 78 -8.13 -7.02 19.60
CA GLY A 78 -6.72 -7.40 19.69
C GLY A 78 -6.47 -8.90 19.90
N ASP A 79 -7.51 -9.69 20.19
CA ASP A 79 -7.38 -11.14 20.30
C ASP A 79 -7.05 -11.78 18.95
N THR A 80 -6.19 -12.80 18.98
CA THR A 80 -5.97 -13.66 17.81
C THR A 80 -6.93 -14.85 17.89
N VAL A 81 -7.91 -14.88 16.98
CA VAL A 81 -8.88 -15.97 16.86
C VAL A 81 -8.51 -16.84 15.67
N SER A 82 -8.26 -18.12 15.90
CA SER A 82 -8.12 -19.13 14.84
C SER A 82 -9.45 -19.82 14.54
N GLY A 83 -9.62 -20.21 13.27
CA GLY A 83 -10.76 -21.00 12.80
C GLY A 83 -10.34 -22.09 11.83
N GLU A 84 -11.08 -23.19 11.84
CA GLU A 84 -10.87 -24.37 10.99
C GLU A 84 -12.19 -24.77 10.30
N LEU A 85 -12.09 -25.17 9.04
CA LEU A 85 -13.20 -25.67 8.25
C LEU A 85 -13.18 -27.20 8.26
N THR A 86 -14.28 -27.80 8.69
CA THR A 86 -14.46 -29.26 8.67
C THR A 86 -15.73 -29.64 7.92
N SER A 87 -15.74 -30.84 7.33
CA SER A 87 -16.86 -31.42 6.57
C SER A 87 -17.52 -32.56 7.35
#